data_AF-A0A086YJT6-F1
#
_entry.id   AF-A0A086YJT6-F1
#
_cell.length_a   1.000
_cell.length_b   1.000
_cell.length_c   1.000
_cell.angle_alpha   90.00
_cell.angle_beta   90.00
_cell.angle_gamma   90.00
#
_symmetry.space_group_name_H-M   'P 1'
#
loop_
_entity.id
_entity.type
_entity.pdbx_description
1 polymer ?
#
loop_
_entity_poly.entity_id
_entity_poly.type
_entity_poly.pdbx_seq_one_letter_code
_entity_poly.pdbx_strand_id
1 'polypeptide(L)'
;MNDLKVQCWAGEFGVAAGLLLVAAMPLYLVRGTPPPLKDPVQFAEYVTRNNTNFLTGVLVDTIYIACFLVFLAGFVHLIRQARPGYEGLFMLVFGAGLLGGAVTLVGDTLTGGAALNTFGKAVPTVVRALSEAALPAFGAIGLIMITLFLAAAGYAISATGV
;
A
#
# COMPACT_ATOMS: atom_id res chain seq x y z
N MET A 1 9.57 -26.79 -6.29
CA MET A 1 9.82 -25.89 -5.16
C MET A 1 9.31 -26.63 -3.92
N ASN A 2 10.03 -26.62 -2.79
CA ASN A 2 9.60 -27.38 -1.61
C ASN A 2 8.50 -26.59 -0.88
N ASP A 3 7.32 -27.16 -0.68
CA ASP A 3 6.14 -26.44 -0.16
C ASP A 3 6.41 -25.78 1.21
N LEU A 4 7.25 -26.43 2.01
CA LEU A 4 7.72 -25.92 3.30
C LEU A 4 8.49 -24.59 3.16
N LYS A 5 9.24 -24.42 2.06
CA LYS A 5 9.94 -23.15 1.78
C LYS A 5 8.94 -22.06 1.40
N VAL A 6 7.89 -22.38 0.64
CA VAL A 6 6.86 -21.41 0.25
C VAL A 6 6.09 -20.92 1.48
N GLN A 7 5.79 -21.83 2.43
CA GLN A 7 5.19 -21.46 3.72
C GLN A 7 6.08 -20.52 4.54
N CYS A 8 7.37 -20.85 4.69
CA CYS A 8 8.30 -20.01 5.44
C CYS A 8 8.42 -18.61 4.82
N TRP A 9 8.55 -18.54 3.49
CA TRP A 9 8.66 -17.26 2.78
C TRP A 9 7.38 -16.44 2.91
N ALA A 10 6.21 -17.05 2.70
CA ALA A 10 4.94 -16.36 2.89
C ALA A 10 4.82 -15.78 4.30
N GLY A 11 5.15 -16.57 5.33
CA GLY A 11 5.14 -16.12 6.72
C GLY A 11 6.11 -14.97 6.99
N GLU A 12 7.38 -15.12 6.62
CA GLU A 12 8.42 -14.10 6.83
C GLU A 12 8.09 -12.78 6.14
N PHE A 13 7.68 -12.83 4.87
CA PHE A 13 7.31 -11.64 4.11
C PHE A 13 5.99 -11.01 4.58
N GLY A 14 5.05 -11.82 5.07
CA GLY A 14 3.83 -11.32 5.69
C GLY A 14 4.11 -10.55 6.99
N VAL A 15 4.99 -11.10 7.84
CA VAL A 15 5.43 -10.42 9.07
C VAL A 15 6.21 -9.16 8.73
N ALA A 16 7.14 -9.21 7.77
CA ALA A 16 7.89 -8.04 7.32
C ALA A 16 6.98 -6.93 6.81
N ALA A 17 5.97 -7.27 5.99
CA ALA A 17 4.97 -6.32 5.51
C ALA A 17 4.19 -5.67 6.67
N GLY A 18 3.74 -6.48 7.64
CA GLY A 18 3.05 -5.97 8.83
C GLY A 18 3.92 -5.02 9.68
N LEU A 19 5.20 -5.35 9.87
CA LEU A 19 6.14 -4.50 10.59
C LEU A 19 6.40 -3.19 9.87
N LEU A 20 6.56 -3.21 8.54
CA LEU A 20 6.75 -2.00 7.73
C LEU A 20 5.53 -1.07 7.80
N LEU A 21 4.32 -1.63 7.75
CA LEU A 21 3.08 -0.86 7.90
C LEU A 21 3.02 -0.13 9.26
N VAL A 22 3.39 -0.82 10.34
CA VAL A 22 3.45 -0.21 11.68
C VAL A 22 4.57 0.82 11.77
N ALA A 23 5.73 0.53 11.17
CA ALA A 23 6.88 1.44 11.14
C ALA A 23 6.62 2.72 10.30
N ALA A 24 5.65 2.70 9.39
CA ALA A 24 5.20 3.89 8.65
C ALA A 24 4.37 4.84 9.53
N MET A 25 3.70 4.37 10.59
CA MET A 25 2.82 5.20 11.45
C MET A 25 3.53 6.42 12.07
N PRO A 26 4.74 6.29 12.66
CA PRO A 26 5.50 7.43 13.17
C PRO A 26 5.75 8.52 12.12
N LEU A 27 5.93 8.16 10.85
CA LEU A 27 6.18 9.13 9.77
C LEU A 27 5.01 10.10 9.62
N TYR A 28 3.77 9.61 9.71
CA TYR A 28 2.57 10.45 9.67
C TYR A 28 2.45 11.38 10.87
N LEU A 29 2.80 10.90 12.07
CA LEU A 29 2.75 11.71 13.29
C LEU A 29 3.75 12.87 13.24
N VAL A 30 4.96 12.62 12.72
CA VAL A 30 6.02 13.63 12.61
C VAL A 30 5.68 14.74 11.61
N ARG A 31 4.90 14.46 10.55
CA ARG A 31 4.52 15.47 9.54
C ARG A 31 3.61 16.56 10.10
N GLY A 32 2.86 16.26 11.16
CA GLY A 32 1.87 17.14 11.76
C GLY A 32 0.58 17.23 10.95
N THR A 33 -0.29 18.18 11.31
CA THR A 33 -1.59 18.35 10.63
C THR A 33 -1.40 19.07 9.29
N PRO A 34 -1.87 18.49 8.16
CA PRO A 34 -1.80 19.15 6.88
C PRO A 34 -2.71 20.39 6.86
N PRO A 35 -2.26 21.51 6.25
CA PRO A 35 -3.12 22.68 6.07
C PRO A 35 -4.23 22.40 5.03
N PRO A 36 -5.29 23.23 5.00
CA PRO A 36 -6.35 23.08 4.01
C PRO A 36 -5.86 23.21 2.57
N LEU A 37 -6.28 22.30 1.69
CA LEU A 37 -5.91 22.29 0.26
C LEU A 37 -6.38 23.52 -0.53
N LYS A 38 -7.31 24.31 0.02
CA LYS A 38 -7.78 25.58 -0.57
C LYS A 38 -6.68 26.64 -0.68
N ASP A 39 -5.64 26.57 0.16
CA ASP A 39 -4.46 27.43 0.08
C ASP A 39 -3.27 26.63 -0.47
N PRO A 40 -3.04 26.65 -1.80
CA PRO A 40 -1.99 25.85 -2.41
C PRO A 40 -0.60 26.29 -1.98
N VAL A 41 -0.40 27.56 -1.61
CA VAL A 41 0.93 28.08 -1.21
C VAL A 41 1.30 27.52 0.15
N GLN A 42 0.40 27.65 1.14
CA GLN A 42 0.61 27.10 2.47
C GLN A 42 0.78 25.57 2.44
N PHE A 43 0.02 24.89 1.59
CA PHE A 43 0.15 23.45 1.41
C PHE A 43 1.50 23.06 0.78
N ALA A 44 1.98 23.80 -0.22
CA ALA A 44 3.28 23.56 -0.81
C ALA A 44 4.43 23.79 0.17
N GLU A 45 4.35 24.80 1.04
CA GLU A 45 5.32 25.01 2.13
C GLU A 45 5.31 23.84 3.12
N TYR A 46 4.12 23.33 3.48
CA TYR A 46 3.99 22.15 4.33
C TYR A 46 4.65 20.91 3.72
N VAL A 47 4.44 20.66 2.42
CA VAL A 47 5.08 19.55 1.71
C VAL A 47 6.58 19.76 1.62
N THR A 48 7.04 20.99 1.35
CA THR A 48 8.47 21.35 1.27
C THR A 48 9.18 21.06 2.59
N ARG A 49 8.59 21.48 3.71
CA ARG A 49 9.14 21.23 5.06
C ARG A 49 9.24 19.74 5.41
N ASN A 50 8.36 18.93 4.82
CA ASN A 50 8.24 17.50 5.11
C ASN A 50 8.70 16.60 3.95
N ASN A 51 9.37 17.13 2.94
CA ASN A 51 9.60 16.44 1.67
C ASN A 51 10.37 15.13 1.83
N THR A 52 11.41 15.10 2.66
CA THR A 52 12.18 13.89 2.98
C THR A 52 11.29 12.86 3.65
N ASN A 53 10.44 13.27 4.58
CA ASN A 53 9.53 12.36 5.28
C ASN A 53 8.48 11.77 4.32
N PHE A 54 7.95 12.56 3.38
CA PHE A 54 7.09 12.04 2.31
C PHE A 54 7.79 10.98 1.46
N LEU A 55 9.02 11.24 1.02
CA LEU A 55 9.79 10.28 0.21
C LEU A 55 10.21 9.04 1.00
N THR A 56 10.56 9.18 2.28
CA THR A 56 10.81 8.03 3.16
C THR A 56 9.56 7.18 3.30
N GLY A 57 8.38 7.78 3.46
CA GLY A 57 7.11 7.05 3.48
C GLY A 57 6.89 6.25 2.20
N VAL A 58 7.00 6.90 1.04
CA VAL A 58 6.87 6.25 -0.28
C VAL A 58 7.85 5.09 -0.46
N LEU A 59 9.09 5.24 0.02
CA LEU A 59 10.08 4.17 -0.03
C LEU A 59 9.70 2.99 0.87
N VAL A 60 9.26 3.27 2.10
CA VAL A 60 8.77 2.24 3.04
C VAL A 60 7.56 1.52 2.45
N ASP A 61 6.60 2.25 1.89
CA ASP A 61 5.40 1.69 1.26
C ASP A 61 5.74 0.83 0.04
N THR A 62 6.72 1.24 -0.77
CA THR A 62 7.21 0.43 -1.91
C THR A 62 7.80 -0.91 -1.45
N ILE A 63 8.62 -0.90 -0.40
CA ILE A 63 9.20 -2.13 0.17
C ILE A 63 8.10 -2.99 0.80
N TYR A 64 7.16 -2.37 1.50
CA TYR A 64 5.99 -3.03 2.05
C TYR A 64 5.19 -3.75 0.96
N ILE A 65 4.89 -3.09 -0.17
CA ILE A 65 4.16 -3.70 -1.28
C ILE A 65 4.95 -4.87 -1.88
N ALA A 66 6.28 -4.75 -2.03
CA ALA A 66 7.10 -5.87 -2.49
C ALA A 66 6.99 -7.08 -1.55
N CYS A 67 7.10 -6.87 -0.23
CA CYS A 67 6.91 -7.93 0.76
C CYS A 67 5.48 -8.51 0.71
N PHE A 68 4.47 -7.65 0.61
CA PHE A 68 3.07 -8.05 0.51
C PHE A 68 2.81 -8.90 -0.73
N LEU A 69 3.40 -8.59 -1.89
CA LEU A 69 3.23 -9.39 -3.11
C LEU A 69 3.84 -10.79 -2.98
N VAL A 70 4.99 -10.93 -2.30
CA VAL A 70 5.59 -12.24 -2.02
C VAL A 70 4.70 -13.05 -1.07
N PHE A 71 4.19 -12.41 -0.01
CA PHE A 71 3.19 -13.01 0.87
C PHE A 71 1.94 -13.45 0.10
N LEU A 72 1.39 -12.59 -0.75
CA LEU A 72 0.18 -12.84 -1.53
C LEU A 72 0.35 -14.04 -2.47
N ALA A 73 1.48 -14.12 -3.17
CA ALA A 73 1.80 -15.23 -4.05
C ALA A 73 1.91 -16.54 -3.28
N GLY A 74 2.59 -16.53 -2.12
CA GLY A 74 2.69 -17.68 -1.23
C GLY A 74 1.34 -18.11 -0.66
N PHE A 75 0.55 -17.16 -0.17
CA PHE A 75 -0.78 -17.41 0.39
C PHE A 75 -1.72 -18.05 -0.63
N VAL A 76 -1.77 -17.51 -1.85
CA VAL A 76 -2.56 -18.09 -2.95
C VAL A 76 -2.09 -19.49 -3.31
N HIS A 77 -0.78 -19.75 -3.29
CA HIS A 77 -0.24 -21.09 -3.51
C HIS A 77 -0.73 -22.08 -2.45
N LEU A 78 -0.73 -21.70 -1.17
CA LEU A 78 -1.21 -22.54 -0.06
C LEU A 78 -2.70 -22.85 -0.15
N ILE A 79 -3.52 -21.85 -0.48
CA ILE A 79 -4.97 -22.05 -0.68
C ILE A 79 -5.23 -23.05 -1.80
N ARG A 80 -4.52 -22.90 -2.94
CA ARG A 80 -4.67 -23.81 -4.10
C ARG A 80 -4.27 -25.24 -3.76
N GLN A 81 -3.24 -25.42 -2.94
CA GLN A 81 -2.81 -26.73 -2.49
C GLN A 81 -3.83 -27.36 -1.53
N ALA A 82 -4.38 -26.58 -0.61
CA ALA A 82 -5.34 -27.06 0.38
C ALA A 82 -6.66 -27.52 -0.25
N ARG A 83 -7.23 -26.73 -1.18
CA ARG A 83 -8.46 -27.08 -1.90
C ARG A 83 -8.48 -26.58 -3.35
N PRO A 84 -8.10 -27.42 -4.32
CA PRO A 84 -8.07 -27.06 -5.74
C PRO A 84 -9.42 -26.64 -6.33
N GLY A 85 -10.55 -27.06 -5.74
CA GLY A 85 -11.90 -26.74 -6.23
C GLY A 85 -12.37 -25.30 -5.99
N TYR A 86 -11.60 -24.46 -5.29
CA TYR A 86 -11.98 -23.09 -4.94
C TYR A 86 -11.39 -22.05 -5.91
N GLU A 87 -11.51 -22.29 -7.23
CA GLU A 87 -10.70 -21.54 -8.18
C GLU A 87 -11.00 -20.04 -8.22
N GLY A 88 -12.29 -19.69 -8.26
CA GLY A 88 -12.72 -18.29 -8.28
C GLY A 88 -12.29 -17.52 -7.03
N LEU A 89 -12.18 -18.19 -5.89
CA LEU A 89 -11.80 -17.54 -4.64
C LEU A 89 -10.32 -17.17 -4.62
N PHE A 90 -9.44 -18.02 -5.14
CA PHE A 90 -8.01 -17.66 -5.23
C PHE A 90 -7.79 -16.50 -6.18
N MET A 91 -8.53 -16.43 -7.29
CA MET A 91 -8.43 -15.33 -8.25
C MET A 91 -8.89 -14.03 -7.63
N LEU A 92 -9.95 -14.09 -6.81
CA LEU A 92 -10.46 -12.92 -6.10
C LEU A 92 -9.45 -12.40 -5.07
N VAL A 93 -8.87 -13.28 -4.25
CA VAL A 93 -7.82 -12.92 -3.27
C VAL A 93 -6.61 -12.31 -3.98
N PHE A 94 -6.09 -12.99 -4.99
CA PHE A 94 -4.92 -12.53 -5.74
C PHE A 94 -5.21 -11.21 -6.46
N GLY A 95 -6.33 -11.13 -7.17
CA GLY A 95 -6.73 -9.96 -7.94
C GLY A 95 -6.97 -8.74 -7.05
N ALA A 96 -7.70 -8.89 -5.94
CA ALA A 96 -7.94 -7.80 -4.99
C ALA A 96 -6.65 -7.32 -4.33
N GLY A 97 -5.78 -8.25 -3.91
CA GLY A 97 -4.47 -7.91 -3.35
C GLY A 97 -3.58 -7.18 -4.35
N LEU A 98 -3.48 -7.69 -5.58
CA LEU A 98 -2.65 -7.10 -6.64
C LEU A 98 -3.15 -5.71 -7.04
N LEU A 99 -4.47 -5.55 -7.22
CA LEU A 99 -5.07 -4.25 -7.54
C LEU A 99 -4.91 -3.27 -6.38
N GLY A 100 -5.10 -3.71 -5.13
CA GLY A 100 -4.85 -2.89 -3.94
C GLY A 100 -3.42 -2.38 -3.88
N GLY A 101 -2.44 -3.27 -4.13
CA GLY A 101 -1.03 -2.88 -4.19
C GLY A 101 -0.72 -1.92 -5.34
N ALA A 102 -1.27 -2.15 -6.52
CA ALA A 102 -1.10 -1.26 -7.67
C ALA A 102 -1.68 0.14 -7.41
N VAL A 103 -2.89 0.23 -6.86
CA VAL A 103 -3.53 1.50 -6.48
C VAL A 103 -2.69 2.25 -5.45
N THR A 104 -2.14 1.54 -4.47
CA THR A 104 -1.25 2.11 -3.45
C THR A 104 -0.01 2.73 -4.10
N LEU A 105 0.69 1.98 -4.96
CA LEU A 105 1.86 2.49 -5.69
C LEU A 105 1.57 3.70 -6.58
N VAL A 106 0.37 3.77 -7.17
CA VAL A 106 -0.07 4.96 -7.92
C VAL A 106 -0.23 6.16 -6.98
N GLY A 107 -0.90 5.98 -5.83
CA GLY A 107 -1.01 7.01 -4.80
C GLY A 107 0.36 7.48 -4.28
N ASP A 108 1.28 6.55 -4.07
CA ASP A 108 2.64 6.81 -3.63
C ASP A 108 3.43 7.59 -4.68
N THR A 109 3.28 7.25 -5.96
CA THR A 109 3.94 7.96 -7.06
C THR A 109 3.45 9.41 -7.14
N LEU A 110 2.15 9.65 -6.96
CA LEU A 110 1.58 11.00 -6.94
C LEU A 110 2.10 11.81 -5.76
N THR A 111 2.12 11.21 -4.57
CA THR A 111 2.61 11.85 -3.34
C THR A 111 4.12 12.10 -3.39
N GLY A 112 4.89 11.13 -3.87
CA GLY A 112 6.33 11.23 -4.08
C GLY A 112 6.67 12.28 -5.14
N GLY A 113 5.89 12.35 -6.22
CA GLY A 113 6.00 13.40 -7.24
C GLY A 113 5.74 14.80 -6.67
N ALA A 114 4.73 14.94 -5.81
CA ALA A 114 4.44 16.19 -5.11
C ALA A 114 5.61 16.62 -4.23
N ALA A 115 6.21 15.69 -3.48
CA ALA A 115 7.39 15.94 -2.66
C ALA A 115 8.63 16.28 -3.50
N LEU A 116 8.89 15.54 -4.59
CA LEU A 116 10.02 15.80 -5.50
C LEU A 116 9.94 17.20 -6.13
N ASN A 117 8.73 17.66 -6.49
CA ASN A 117 8.51 19.00 -7.03
C ASN A 117 8.93 20.13 -6.07
N THR A 118 9.10 19.85 -4.78
CA THR A 118 9.53 20.82 -3.76
C THR A 118 11.03 20.90 -3.53
N PHE A 119 11.85 20.03 -4.15
CA PHE A 119 13.32 20.14 -4.04
C PHE A 119 13.88 21.34 -4.79
N GLY A 120 13.16 21.80 -5.83
CA GLY A 120 13.45 23.05 -6.53
C GLY A 120 12.53 24.18 -6.08
N LYS A 121 12.24 25.11 -7.00
CA LYS A 121 11.19 26.10 -6.76
C LYS A 121 9.83 25.40 -6.83
N ALA A 122 9.23 25.15 -5.67
CA ALA A 122 7.92 24.53 -5.58
C ALA A 122 6.89 25.27 -6.45
N VAL A 123 6.13 24.52 -7.25
CA VAL A 123 4.98 25.02 -8.02
C VAL A 123 3.71 24.66 -7.25
N PRO A 124 3.07 25.59 -6.52
CA PRO A 124 2.02 25.26 -5.55
C PRO A 124 0.82 24.53 -6.14
N THR A 125 0.42 24.90 -7.35
CA THR A 125 -0.69 24.27 -8.07
C THR A 125 -0.41 22.81 -8.43
N VAL A 126 0.83 22.48 -8.80
CA VAL A 126 1.24 21.10 -9.14
C VAL A 126 1.28 20.24 -7.88
N VAL A 127 1.88 20.74 -6.78
CA VAL A 127 1.93 20.01 -5.50
C VAL A 127 0.53 19.67 -5.01
N ARG A 128 -0.38 20.65 -5.06
CA ARG A 128 -1.78 20.46 -4.70
C ARG A 128 -2.47 19.44 -5.61
N ALA A 129 -2.36 19.60 -6.93
CA ALA A 129 -3.04 18.72 -7.88
C ALA A 129 -2.62 17.24 -7.72
N LEU A 130 -1.32 16.98 -7.55
CA LEU A 130 -0.81 15.64 -7.31
C LEU A 130 -1.30 15.06 -5.97
N SER A 131 -1.34 15.88 -4.92
CA SER A 131 -1.81 15.45 -3.60
C SER A 131 -3.31 15.17 -3.58
N GLU A 132 -4.12 16.00 -4.26
CA GLU A 132 -5.56 15.78 -4.44
C GLU A 132 -5.84 14.51 -5.25
N ALA A 133 -5.05 14.27 -6.31
CA ALA A 133 -5.18 13.08 -7.14
C ALA A 133 -4.84 11.78 -6.38
N ALA A 134 -4.05 11.85 -5.30
CA ALA A 134 -3.73 10.70 -4.46
C ALA A 134 -4.85 10.34 -3.47
N LEU A 135 -5.75 11.29 -3.14
CA LEU A 135 -6.79 11.08 -2.13
C LEU A 135 -7.73 9.89 -2.43
N PRO A 136 -8.20 9.66 -3.67
CA PRO A 136 -9.04 8.51 -3.95
C PRO A 136 -8.32 7.18 -3.76
N ALA A 137 -7.02 7.11 -4.10
CA ALA A 137 -6.20 5.91 -3.98
C ALA A 137 -6.05 5.48 -2.51
N PHE A 138 -5.75 6.42 -1.61
CA PHE A 138 -5.64 6.16 -0.18
C PHE A 138 -6.98 6.22 0.58
N GLY A 139 -8.01 6.76 -0.05
CA GLY A 139 -9.36 6.87 0.49
C GLY A 139 -10.25 5.74 0.02
N ALA A 140 -11.34 6.09 -0.66
CA ALA A 140 -12.41 5.15 -0.99
C ALA A 140 -11.93 3.95 -1.82
N ILE A 141 -11.05 4.13 -2.81
CA ILE A 141 -10.60 3.02 -3.68
C ILE A 141 -9.75 2.05 -2.86
N GLY A 142 -8.75 2.57 -2.13
CA GLY A 142 -7.90 1.76 -1.26
C GLY A 142 -8.71 1.00 -0.21
N LEU A 143 -9.67 1.66 0.45
CA LEU A 143 -10.55 1.04 1.45
C LEU A 143 -11.42 -0.07 0.88
N ILE A 144 -11.98 0.09 -0.32
CA ILE A 144 -12.78 -0.96 -0.96
C ILE A 144 -11.87 -2.14 -1.35
N MET A 145 -10.68 -1.88 -1.90
CA MET A 145 -9.75 -2.95 -2.30
C MET A 145 -9.25 -3.75 -1.10
N ILE A 146 -8.85 -3.09 0.00
CA ILE A 146 -8.40 -3.79 1.21
C ILE A 146 -9.55 -4.56 1.87
N THR A 147 -10.76 -4.00 1.87
CA THR A 147 -11.95 -4.70 2.40
C THR A 147 -12.25 -5.96 1.59
N LEU A 148 -12.22 -5.86 0.26
CA LEU A 148 -12.43 -7.00 -0.63
C LEU A 148 -11.35 -8.07 -0.43
N PHE A 149 -10.08 -7.65 -0.34
CA PHE A 149 -8.96 -8.55 -0.08
C PHE A 149 -9.12 -9.27 1.26
N LEU A 150 -9.39 -8.54 2.36
CA LEU A 150 -9.53 -9.12 3.69
C LEU A 150 -10.76 -10.03 3.79
N ALA A 151 -11.88 -9.66 3.18
CA ALA A 151 -13.08 -10.49 3.14
C ALA A 151 -12.84 -11.80 2.37
N ALA A 152 -12.21 -11.71 1.20
CA ALA A 152 -11.87 -12.88 0.39
C ALA A 152 -10.83 -13.77 1.08
N ALA A 153 -9.80 -13.18 1.68
CA ALA A 153 -8.76 -13.91 2.41
C ALA A 153 -9.33 -14.60 3.66
N GLY A 154 -10.15 -13.89 4.45
CA GLY A 154 -10.81 -14.46 5.62
C GLY A 154 -11.74 -15.61 5.27
N TYR A 155 -12.52 -15.47 4.19
CA TYR A 155 -13.34 -16.57 3.70
C TYR A 155 -12.48 -17.74 3.22
N ALA A 156 -11.40 -17.50 2.49
CA ALA A 156 -10.48 -18.55 2.02
C ALA A 156 -9.85 -19.33 3.18
N ILE A 157 -9.36 -18.64 4.20
CA ILE A 157 -8.85 -19.23 5.44
C ILE A 157 -9.92 -20.15 6.06
N SER A 158 -11.14 -19.63 6.27
CA SER A 158 -12.22 -20.41 6.88
C SER A 158 -12.64 -21.64 6.06
N ALA A 159 -12.60 -21.53 4.72
CA ALA A 159 -13.05 -22.59 3.82
C ALA A 159 -11.97 -23.65 3.54
N THR A 160 -10.69 -23.29 3.65
CA THR A 160 -9.57 -24.18 3.30
C THR A 160 -8.77 -24.68 4.51
N GLY A 161 -8.90 -24.03 5.67
CA GLY A 161 -8.21 -24.41 6.91
C GLY A 161 -6.72 -24.05 6.93
N VAL A 162 -6.30 -23.11 6.07
CA VAL A 162 -4.93 -22.59 5.94
C VAL A 162 -4.73 -21.41 6.88
#